data_AF-A0A954XD69-F1
#
_entry.id   AF-A0A954XD69-F1
#
_cell.length_a   1.000
_cell.length_b   1.000
_cell.length_c   1.000
_cell.angle_alpha   90.00
_cell.angle_beta   90.00
_cell.angle_gamma   90.00
#
_symmetry.space_group_name_H-M   'P 1'
#
loop_
_entity.id
_entity.type
_entity.pdbx_description
1 polymer ?
#
loop_
_entity_poly.entity_id
_entity_poly.type
_entity_poly.pdbx_seq_one_letter_code
_entity_poly.pdbx_strand_id
1 'polypeptide(L)' 'AFLESIDGLKNEGRGRNWIFRVDGQLGDRSFALFPVEAGDIILWKFEEYR' A
#
# COMPACT_ATOMS: atom_id res chain seq x y z
N ALA A 1 5.26 -2.88 -9.69
CA ALA A 1 3.91 -3.50 -9.60
C ALA A 1 2.89 -2.51 -9.06
N PHE A 2 1.64 -2.62 -9.51
CA PHE A 2 0.50 -1.82 -9.04
C PHE A 2 -0.53 -2.77 -8.43
N LEU A 3 -1.04 -2.44 -7.23
CA LEU A 3 -2.03 -3.27 -6.56
C LEU A 3 -3.41 -2.83 -7.02
N GLU A 4 -4.11 -3.69 -7.76
CA GLU A 4 -5.43 -3.35 -8.31
C GLU A 4 -6.57 -3.53 -7.31
N SER A 5 -6.51 -4.60 -6.50
CA SER A 5 -7.54 -4.92 -5.51
C SER A 5 -7.03 -5.89 -4.45
N ILE A 6 -7.67 -5.86 -3.27
CA ILE A 6 -7.60 -6.89 -2.23
C ILE A 6 -9.03 -7.30 -1.94
N ASP A 7 -9.29 -8.62 -1.90
CA ASP A 7 -10.61 -9.19 -1.58
C ASP A 7 -11.77 -8.59 -2.41
N GLY A 8 -11.50 -8.33 -3.70
CA GLY A 8 -12.47 -7.74 -4.62
C GLY A 8 -12.71 -6.23 -4.48
N LEU A 9 -12.19 -5.58 -3.43
CA LEU A 9 -12.26 -4.12 -3.27
C LEU A 9 -11.19 -3.43 -4.11
N LYS A 10 -11.62 -2.71 -5.14
CA LYS A 10 -10.77 -2.01 -6.10
C LYS A 10 -10.46 -0.57 -5.67
N ASN A 11 -9.34 -0.05 -6.17
CA ASN A 11 -8.98 1.37 -6.10
C ASN A 11 -10.05 2.25 -6.76
N GLU A 12 -10.34 3.41 -6.14
CA GLU A 12 -11.29 4.40 -6.67
C GLU A 12 -10.63 5.39 -7.64
N GLY A 13 -9.29 5.42 -7.68
CA GLY A 13 -8.50 6.35 -8.49
C GLY A 13 -8.47 7.76 -7.89
N ARG A 14 -9.60 8.48 -7.95
CA ARG A 14 -9.74 9.84 -7.39
C ARG A 14 -10.12 9.89 -5.91
N GLY A 15 -10.56 8.77 -5.34
CA GLY A 15 -10.96 8.65 -3.94
C GLY A 15 -9.95 7.84 -3.12
N ARG A 16 -10.46 6.89 -2.35
CA ARG A 16 -9.67 5.96 -1.58
C ARG A 16 -8.98 4.94 -2.49
N ASN A 17 -7.74 4.66 -2.16
CA ASN A 17 -6.93 3.66 -2.84
C ASN A 17 -6.25 2.80 -1.77
N TRP A 18 -5.77 1.63 -2.18
CA TRP A 18 -4.91 0.82 -1.35
C TRP A 18 -3.54 1.48 -1.22
N ILE A 19 -3.24 1.93 -0.01
CA ILE A 19 -1.99 2.59 0.35
C ILE A 19 -1.07 1.61 1.05
N PHE A 20 0.14 1.47 0.53
CA PHE A 20 1.19 0.63 1.08
C PHE A 20 2.00 1.39 2.12
N ARG A 21 2.13 0.81 3.31
CA ARG A 21 2.98 1.34 4.38
C ARG A 21 3.87 0.26 4.96
N VAL A 22 5.10 0.64 5.29
CA VAL A 22 6.06 -0.16 6.05
C VAL A 22 6.42 0.64 7.29
N ASP A 23 6.20 0.07 8.47
CA ASP A 23 6.37 0.73 9.77
C ASP A 23 5.68 2.09 9.86
N GLY A 24 4.49 2.19 9.25
CA GLY A 24 3.68 3.40 9.18
C GLY A 24 4.13 4.44 8.15
N GLN A 25 5.33 4.31 7.59
CA GLN A 25 5.83 5.18 6.54
C GLN A 25 5.22 4.80 5.18
N LEU A 26 4.86 5.82 4.40
CA LEU A 26 4.39 5.60 3.04
C LEU A 26 5.56 5.07 2.20
N GLY A 27 5.36 3.95 1.50
CA GLY A 27 6.38 3.44 0.59
C GLY A 27 6.65 4.46 -0.53
N ASP A 28 7.91 4.84 -0.71
CA ASP A 28 8.37 5.74 -1.78
C ASP A 28 8.60 5.01 -3.12
N ARG A 29 8.46 3.67 -3.11
CA ARG A 29 8.65 2.78 -4.26
C ARG A 29 7.54 1.74 -4.30
N SER A 30 7.41 1.10 -5.46
CA SER A 30 6.48 -0.04 -5.60
C SER A 30 6.78 -1.12 -4.56
N PHE A 31 5.72 -1.70 -3.97
CA PHE A 31 5.81 -2.82 -3.03
C PHE A 31 6.60 -4.04 -3.56
N ALA A 32 6.73 -4.19 -4.88
CA ALA A 32 7.55 -5.25 -5.49
C ALA A 32 9.07 -5.01 -5.39
N LEU A 33 9.49 -3.79 -5.04
CA LEU A 33 10.89 -3.37 -4.97
C LEU A 33 11.27 -2.82 -3.59
N PHE A 34 10.32 -2.72 -2.67
CA PHE A 34 10.58 -2.20 -1.33
C PHE A 34 11.30 -3.28 -0.51
N PRO A 35 12.55 -3.06 -0.06
CA PRO A 35 13.23 -4.01 0.80
C PRO A 35 12.53 -4.05 2.16
N VAL A 36 12.29 -5.26 2.66
CA VAL A 36 11.70 -5.48 3.99
C VAL A 36 12.67 -6.27 4.84
N GLU A 37 12.75 -5.90 6.11
CA GLU A 37 13.59 -6.56 7.10
C GLU A 37 12.74 -7.38 8.08
N ALA A 38 13.40 -8.24 8.84
CA ALA A 38 12.72 -9.03 9.86
C ALA A 38 12.23 -8.12 10.99
N GLY A 39 10.92 -8.05 11.17
CA GLY A 39 10.28 -7.21 12.18
C GLY A 39 9.44 -6.07 11.61
N ASP A 40 9.61 -5.75 10.32
CA ASP A 40 8.83 -4.73 9.65
C ASP A 40 7.33 -5.07 9.66
N ILE A 41 6.51 -4.06 9.88
CA ILE A 41 5.05 -4.18 9.81
C ILE A 41 4.57 -3.61 8.48
N ILE A 42 4.09 -4.50 7.62
CA ILE A 42 3.44 -4.14 6.36
C ILE A 42 1.96 -3.89 6.61
N LEU A 43 1.48 -2.71 6.24
CA LEU A 43 0.07 -2.35 6.31
C LEU A 43 -0.44 -1.89 4.95
N TRP A 44 -1.51 -2.55 4.49
CA TRP A 44 -2.35 -2.06 3.39
C TRP A 44 -3.59 -1.42 3.96
N LYS A 45 -3.80 -0.14 3.63
CA LYS A 45 -4.96 0.61 4.12
C LYS A 45 -5.73 1.19 2.95
N PHE A 46 -7.04 0.99 2.94
CA PHE A 46 -7.94 1.58 1.96
C PHE A 46 -8.34 2.99 2.41
N GLU A 47 -7.58 3.99 1.98
CA GLU A 47 -7.72 5.36 2.44
C GLU A 47 -7.47 6.38 1.32
N GLU A 48 -7.87 7.62 1.55
CA GLU A 48 -7.47 8.73 0.68
C GLU A 48 -5.96 8.96 0.83
N TYR A 49 -5.30 9.23 -0.29
CA TYR A 49 -3.89 9.58 -0.28
C TYR A 49 -3.71 10.91 0.47
N ARG A 50 -2.85 10.92 1.49
CA ARG A 50 -2.54 12.09 2.32
C ARG A 50 -1.04 12.29 2.39
#